data_AF-A0A9Q9HL73-F1
#
_entry.id   AF-A0A9Q9HL73-F1
#
_cell.length_a   1.000
_cell.length_b   1.000
_cell.length_c   1.000
_cell.angle_alpha   90.00
_cell.angle_beta   90.00
_cell.angle_gamma   90.00
#
_symmetry.space_group_name_H-M   'P 1'
#
loop_
_entity.id
_entity.type
_entity.pdbx_description
1 polymer ?
#
loop_
_entity_poly.entity_id
_entity_poly.type
_entity_poly.pdbx_seq_one_letter_code
_entity_poly.pdbx_strand_id
1 'polypeptide(L)'
;MTAHFAKVPAVLAAVALAGPLAAEQLYLDDAAACDRVLISEDGILDYAAEGGLILEGSGFSSLEYFCSFQPALRLNWSSHRVSDHMGRCELTGPQYYPQLFTVVLDPEEPGTVSIWMGEAEPLRFYACAS
;
A
#
# COMPACT_ATOMS: atom_id res chain seq x y z
N MET A 1 62.22 -17.07 31.47
CA MET A 1 61.74 -16.26 30.35
C MET A 1 60.24 -16.50 30.21
N THR A 2 59.44 -15.57 30.73
CA THR A 2 57.98 -15.62 30.79
C THR A 2 57.40 -15.08 29.49
N ALA A 3 56.70 -15.93 28.73
CA ALA A 3 56.00 -15.52 27.52
C ALA A 3 54.54 -15.19 27.89
N HIS A 4 54.22 -13.89 27.92
CA HIS A 4 52.86 -13.40 28.02
C HIS A 4 52.19 -13.51 26.64
N PHE A 5 51.29 -14.47 26.47
CA PHE A 5 50.39 -14.51 25.31
C PHE A 5 49.27 -13.50 25.52
N ALA A 6 49.36 -12.38 24.80
CA ALA A 6 48.32 -11.37 24.74
C ALA A 6 47.07 -11.94 24.06
N LYS A 7 45.93 -11.90 24.76
CA LYS A 7 44.60 -12.23 24.23
C LYS A 7 44.18 -11.11 23.28
N VAL A 8 44.07 -11.42 21.98
CA VAL A 8 43.45 -10.54 20.99
C VAL A 8 41.94 -10.81 21.01
N PRO A 9 41.07 -9.85 21.40
CA PRO A 9 39.64 -10.05 21.28
C PRO A 9 39.25 -9.86 19.82
N ALA A 10 38.63 -10.91 19.25
CA ALA A 10 38.00 -10.87 17.94
C ALA A 10 36.81 -9.89 18.00
N VAL A 11 36.98 -8.71 17.40
CA VAL A 11 35.88 -7.77 17.15
C VAL A 11 35.09 -8.31 15.95
N LEU A 12 33.93 -8.90 16.21
CA LEU A 12 32.92 -9.17 15.18
C LEU A 12 32.30 -7.82 14.77
N ALA A 13 32.73 -7.29 13.63
CA ALA A 13 32.05 -6.19 12.97
C ALA A 13 30.74 -6.71 12.37
N ALA A 14 29.62 -6.48 13.06
CA ALA A 14 28.29 -6.65 12.50
C ALA A 14 28.05 -5.55 11.47
N VAL A 15 28.26 -5.85 10.19
CA VAL A 15 27.83 -5.00 9.09
C VAL A 15 26.31 -5.13 9.01
N ALA A 16 25.60 -4.19 9.64
CA ALA A 16 24.18 -4.03 9.42
C ALA A 16 23.97 -3.58 7.97
N LEU A 17 23.52 -4.48 7.11
CA LEU A 17 23.00 -4.17 5.79
C LEU A 17 21.70 -3.37 5.98
N ALA A 18 21.83 -2.05 6.16
CA ALA A 18 20.73 -1.12 5.98
C ALA A 18 20.42 -1.07 4.48
N GLY A 19 19.60 -2.02 4.00
CA GLY A 19 18.98 -1.90 2.69
C GLY A 19 18.08 -0.66 2.67
N PRO A 20 17.88 -0.01 1.52
CA PRO A 20 16.93 1.09 1.43
C PRO A 20 15.55 0.53 1.77
N LEU A 21 14.95 1.05 2.84
CA LEU A 21 13.53 0.88 3.11
C LEU A 21 12.82 1.60 1.96
N ALA A 22 12.34 0.85 0.97
CA ALA A 22 11.50 1.45 -0.07
C ALA A 22 10.27 2.01 0.64
N ALA A 23 10.13 3.33 0.66
CA ALA A 23 8.94 3.97 1.18
C ALA A 23 7.74 3.41 0.42
N GLU A 24 6.77 2.86 1.15
CA GLU A 24 5.56 2.32 0.56
C GLU A 24 4.78 3.49 -0.05
N GLN A 25 4.56 3.43 -1.36
CA GLN A 25 3.87 4.49 -2.09
C GLN A 25 2.41 4.56 -1.62
N LEU A 26 1.99 5.70 -1.08
CA LEU A 26 0.62 5.92 -0.63
C LEU A 26 -0.31 6.16 -1.83
N TYR A 27 -1.50 5.55 -1.79
CA TYR A 27 -2.55 5.73 -2.78
C TYR A 27 -3.87 6.07 -2.08
N LEU A 28 -4.49 7.20 -2.45
CA LEU A 28 -5.75 7.67 -1.87
C LEU A 28 -6.83 7.77 -2.95
N ASP A 29 -8.09 7.61 -2.58
CA ASP A 29 -9.23 7.80 -3.49
C ASP A 29 -9.55 9.27 -3.81
N ASP A 30 -8.93 10.21 -3.10
CA ASP A 30 -8.95 11.65 -3.40
C ASP A 30 -7.53 12.21 -3.54
N ALA A 31 -7.14 12.57 -4.76
CA ALA A 31 -5.84 13.18 -5.04
C ALA A 31 -5.62 14.51 -4.28
N ALA A 32 -6.68 15.28 -4.03
CA ALA A 32 -6.58 16.54 -3.31
C ALA A 32 -6.25 16.35 -1.81
N ALA A 33 -6.43 15.12 -1.29
CA ALA A 33 -6.10 14.81 0.09
C ALA A 33 -4.61 14.50 0.32
N CYS A 34 -3.82 14.27 -0.74
CA CYS A 34 -2.42 13.87 -0.58
C CYS A 34 -1.60 14.87 0.24
N ASP A 35 -1.69 16.17 -0.07
CA ASP A 35 -0.91 17.20 0.64
C ASP A 35 -1.23 17.23 2.14
N ARG A 36 -2.52 17.18 2.51
CA ARG A 36 -2.94 17.21 3.92
C ARG A 36 -2.55 15.93 4.67
N VAL A 37 -2.60 14.79 4.00
CA VAL A 37 -2.26 13.48 4.60
C VAL A 37 -0.76 13.37 4.83
N LEU A 38 0.07 13.83 3.88
CA LEU A 38 1.53 13.70 3.97
C LEU A 38 2.19 14.64 4.99
N ILE A 39 1.59 15.80 5.29
CA ILE A 39 2.18 16.78 6.23
C ILE A 39 1.81 16.54 7.70
N SER A 40 0.81 15.71 7.97
CA SER A 40 0.29 15.44 9.33
C SER A 40 0.81 14.10 9.83
N GLU A 41 1.24 14.04 11.11
CA GLU A 41 1.69 12.80 11.75
C GLU A 41 0.57 11.74 11.76
N ASP A 42 -0.67 12.17 12.00
CA ASP A 42 -1.86 11.31 12.03
C ASP A 42 -2.66 11.36 10.71
N GLY A 43 -2.11 11.94 9.64
CA GLY A 43 -2.87 12.27 8.42
C GLY A 43 -3.57 11.08 7.77
N ILE A 44 -2.93 9.91 7.74
CA ILE A 44 -3.51 8.67 7.20
C ILE A 44 -4.69 8.20 8.07
N LEU A 45 -4.52 8.25 9.40
CA LEU A 45 -5.56 7.83 10.34
C LEU A 45 -6.76 8.76 10.30
N ASP A 46 -6.52 10.08 10.28
CA ASP A 46 -7.57 11.08 10.14
C ASP A 46 -8.34 10.93 8.82
N TYR A 47 -7.61 10.70 7.71
CA TYR A 47 -8.22 10.46 6.41
C TYR A 47 -9.12 9.22 6.41
N ALA A 48 -8.62 8.11 6.97
CA ALA A 48 -9.38 6.88 7.10
C ALA A 48 -10.60 7.08 8.02
N ALA A 49 -10.48 7.85 9.10
CA ALA A 49 -11.57 8.14 10.03
C ALA A 49 -12.68 9.00 9.39
N GLU A 50 -12.33 9.85 8.42
CA GLU A 50 -13.29 10.64 7.62
C GLU A 50 -13.99 9.83 6.52
N GLY A 51 -13.66 8.54 6.36
CA GLY A 51 -14.22 7.68 5.31
C GLY A 51 -13.37 7.59 4.05
N GLY A 52 -12.22 8.27 4.01
CA GLY A 52 -11.28 8.20 2.89
C GLY A 52 -10.69 6.80 2.75
N LEU A 53 -10.51 6.36 1.50
CA LEU A 53 -10.02 5.02 1.17
C LEU A 53 -8.54 5.05 0.81
N ILE A 54 -7.80 4.12 1.40
CA ILE A 54 -6.37 3.93 1.18
C ILE A 54 -6.18 2.60 0.46
N LEU A 55 -5.44 2.62 -0.65
CA LEU A 55 -5.13 1.42 -1.42
C LEU A 55 -3.76 0.87 -1.05
N GLU A 56 -3.74 -0.44 -0.81
CA GLU A 56 -2.55 -1.25 -0.60
C GLU A 56 -2.50 -2.42 -1.60
N GLY A 57 -1.40 -3.16 -1.63
CA GLY A 57 -1.32 -4.37 -2.45
C GLY A 57 -2.33 -5.44 -2.05
N SER A 58 -2.77 -5.46 -0.79
CA SER A 58 -3.69 -6.47 -0.27
C SER A 58 -5.17 -6.14 -0.46
N GLY A 59 -5.51 -4.92 -0.88
CA GLY A 59 -6.88 -4.42 -0.81
C GLY A 59 -6.94 -2.91 -0.66
N PHE A 60 -8.11 -2.39 -0.28
CA PHE A 60 -8.26 -0.99 0.11
C PHE A 60 -9.18 -0.87 1.31
N SER A 61 -8.99 0.17 2.12
CA SER A 61 -9.74 0.32 3.36
C SER A 61 -9.87 1.77 3.82
N SER A 62 -10.86 1.97 4.69
CA SER A 62 -11.05 3.11 5.58
C SER A 62 -11.13 2.57 7.02
N LEU A 63 -11.46 3.40 8.01
CA LEU A 63 -11.56 2.98 9.41
C LEU A 63 -12.67 1.93 9.64
N GLU A 64 -13.77 2.01 8.90
CA GLU A 64 -14.95 1.14 9.09
C GLU A 64 -15.26 0.21 7.90
N TYR A 65 -14.49 0.30 6.82
CA TYR A 65 -14.73 -0.44 5.57
C TYR A 65 -13.44 -1.04 5.03
N PHE A 66 -13.45 -2.34 4.77
CA PHE A 66 -12.25 -3.09 4.39
C PHE A 66 -12.55 -3.99 3.21
N CYS A 67 -11.83 -3.82 2.11
CA CYS A 67 -11.88 -4.71 0.97
C CYS A 67 -10.52 -5.39 0.80
N SER A 68 -10.53 -6.70 0.53
CA SER A 68 -9.32 -7.51 0.35
C SER A 68 -9.27 -8.16 -1.03
N PHE A 69 -8.06 -8.33 -1.55
CA PHE A 69 -7.77 -8.90 -2.85
C PHE A 69 -7.01 -10.22 -2.73
N GLN A 70 -7.37 -11.17 -3.58
CA GLN A 70 -6.62 -12.38 -3.82
C GLN A 70 -6.63 -12.74 -5.32
N PRO A 71 -5.46 -12.78 -6.00
CA PRO A 71 -4.12 -12.52 -5.47
C PRO A 71 -3.91 -11.04 -5.05
N ALA A 72 -2.82 -10.73 -4.35
CA ALA A 72 -2.46 -9.33 -4.06
C ALA A 72 -2.15 -8.56 -5.37
N LEU A 73 -2.53 -7.29 -5.39
CA LEU A 73 -2.29 -6.35 -6.48
C LEU A 73 -0.79 -6.06 -6.63
N ARG A 74 -0.34 -6.01 -7.88
CA ARG A 74 1.02 -5.60 -8.26
C ARG A 74 0.97 -4.43 -9.22
N LEU A 75 1.35 -3.27 -8.69
CA LEU A 75 1.35 -2.01 -9.42
C LEU A 75 2.55 -1.94 -10.36
N ASN A 76 2.27 -1.84 -11.66
CA ASN A 76 3.26 -1.63 -12.70
C ASN A 76 2.58 -1.07 -13.95
N TRP A 77 2.94 0.16 -14.32
CA TRP A 77 2.42 0.91 -15.47
C TRP A 77 3.32 0.80 -16.72
N SER A 78 4.23 -0.19 -16.80
CA SER A 78 5.10 -0.38 -17.98
C SER A 78 4.33 -0.65 -19.28
N SER A 79 3.08 -1.10 -19.18
CA SER A 79 2.17 -1.35 -20.28
C SER A 79 0.74 -1.21 -19.77
N HIS A 80 -0.24 -1.12 -20.68
CA HIS A 80 -1.64 -1.26 -20.30
C HIS A 80 -1.87 -2.64 -19.69
N ARG A 81 -2.45 -2.70 -18.49
CA ARG A 81 -2.68 -3.95 -17.76
C ARG A 81 -4.07 -3.96 -17.16
N VAL A 82 -4.75 -5.09 -17.35
CA VAL A 82 -6.02 -5.43 -16.71
C VAL A 82 -5.81 -6.71 -15.94
N SER A 83 -6.22 -6.74 -14.67
CA SER A 83 -6.14 -7.94 -13.83
C SER A 83 -7.35 -8.09 -12.93
N ASP A 84 -7.79 -9.34 -12.78
CA ASP A 84 -8.91 -9.70 -11.92
C ASP A 84 -8.42 -10.23 -10.57
N HIS A 85 -9.08 -9.77 -9.52
CA HIS A 85 -8.81 -10.15 -8.13
C HIS A 85 -10.12 -10.56 -7.48
N MET A 86 -10.17 -11.77 -6.92
CA MET A 86 -11.32 -12.22 -6.13
C MET A 86 -11.12 -11.76 -4.69
N GLY A 87 -12.20 -11.50 -3.97
CA GLY A 87 -12.07 -11.18 -2.55
C GLY A 87 -13.39 -10.85 -1.89
N ARG A 88 -13.33 -9.99 -0.89
CA ARG A 88 -14.52 -9.53 -0.17
C ARG A 88 -14.33 -8.14 0.40
N CYS A 89 -15.44 -7.44 0.54
CA CYS A 89 -15.56 -6.24 1.36
C CYS A 89 -16.31 -6.57 2.65
N GLU A 90 -15.96 -5.90 3.74
CA GLU A 90 -16.60 -6.03 5.05
C GLU A 90 -16.73 -4.66 5.73
N LEU A 91 -17.80 -4.50 6.49
CA LEU A 91 -18.01 -3.38 7.40
C LEU A 91 -17.73 -3.86 8.83
N THR A 92 -17.43 -2.95 9.76
CA THR A 92 -17.28 -3.29 11.18
C THR A 92 -18.48 -4.11 11.68
N GLY A 93 -18.30 -5.42 11.88
CA GLY A 93 -19.37 -6.38 12.23
C GLY A 93 -19.39 -7.64 11.35
N PRO A 94 -20.39 -8.53 11.49
CA PRO A 94 -20.43 -9.82 10.77
C PRO A 94 -21.01 -9.68 9.34
N GLN A 95 -20.63 -8.64 8.61
CA GLN A 95 -21.16 -8.35 7.27
C GLN A 95 -20.05 -8.52 6.24
N TYR A 96 -20.21 -9.52 5.36
CA TYR A 96 -19.24 -9.85 4.32
C TYR A 96 -19.91 -9.84 2.95
N TYR A 97 -19.25 -9.20 1.99
CA TYR A 97 -19.71 -9.05 0.61
C TYR A 97 -18.62 -9.58 -0.31
N PRO A 98 -18.73 -10.83 -0.79
CA PRO A 98 -17.82 -11.36 -1.80
C PRO A 98 -17.83 -10.47 -3.05
N GLN A 99 -16.66 -10.21 -3.62
CA GLN A 99 -16.50 -9.30 -4.76
C GLN A 99 -15.49 -9.80 -5.79
N LEU A 100 -15.74 -9.44 -7.06
CA LEU A 100 -14.75 -9.46 -8.13
C LEU A 100 -14.26 -8.03 -8.33
N PHE A 101 -12.95 -7.83 -8.25
CA PHE A 101 -12.30 -6.55 -8.52
C PHE A 101 -11.53 -6.66 -9.82
N THR A 102 -11.91 -5.88 -10.83
CA THR A 102 -11.12 -5.74 -12.06
C THR A 102 -10.31 -4.46 -11.98
N VAL A 103 -8.98 -4.61 -11.90
CA VAL A 103 -8.04 -3.50 -11.77
C VAL A 103 -7.45 -3.16 -13.13
N VAL A 104 -7.45 -1.87 -13.47
CA VAL A 104 -6.89 -1.33 -14.72
C VAL A 104 -5.79 -0.35 -14.38
N LEU A 105 -4.61 -0.58 -14.97
CA LEU A 105 -3.45 0.30 -14.93
C LEU A 105 -3.15 0.78 -16.35
N ASP A 106 -3.29 2.08 -16.59
CA ASP A 106 -3.08 2.69 -17.90
C ASP A 106 -1.75 3.43 -17.97
N PRO A 107 -0.80 3.07 -18.86
CA PRO A 107 0.47 3.78 -18.99
C PRO A 107 0.33 5.26 -19.38
N GLU A 108 -0.82 5.69 -19.91
CA GLU A 108 -1.12 7.09 -20.20
C GLU A 108 -1.49 7.89 -18.94
N GLU A 109 -1.90 7.21 -17.85
CA GLU A 109 -2.22 7.79 -16.54
C GLU A 109 -1.39 7.11 -15.42
N PRO A 110 -0.05 7.27 -15.41
CA PRO A 110 0.80 6.64 -14.41
C PRO A 110 0.48 7.16 -13.00
N GLY A 111 0.40 6.24 -12.05
CA GLY A 111 0.04 6.55 -10.66
C GLY A 111 -1.47 6.52 -10.38
N THR A 112 -2.31 6.35 -11.40
CA THR A 112 -3.75 6.12 -11.22
C THR A 112 -4.07 4.63 -11.28
N VAL A 113 -4.82 4.14 -10.29
CA VAL A 113 -5.36 2.78 -10.24
C VAL A 113 -6.87 2.85 -10.37
N SER A 114 -7.45 2.23 -11.40
CA SER A 114 -8.90 2.12 -11.55
C SER A 114 -9.37 0.73 -11.14
N ILE A 115 -10.36 0.64 -10.25
CA ILE A 115 -10.90 -0.62 -9.73
C ILE A 115 -12.41 -0.68 -10.00
N TRP A 116 -12.81 -1.66 -10.79
CA TRP A 116 -14.21 -1.94 -11.10
C TRP A 116 -14.75 -3.02 -10.17
N MET A 117 -15.94 -2.79 -9.60
CA MET A 117 -16.61 -3.73 -8.69
C MET A 117 -18.04 -4.10 -9.16
N GLY A 118 -18.41 -3.70 -10.39
CA GLY A 118 -19.72 -3.96 -11.00
C GLY A 118 -20.58 -2.71 -11.26
N GLU A 119 -20.10 -1.54 -10.84
CA GLU A 119 -20.73 -0.22 -10.96
C GLU A 119 -20.43 0.41 -12.33
N ALA A 120 -21.15 1.49 -12.65
CA ALA A 120 -21.01 2.20 -13.93
C ALA A 120 -19.66 2.94 -14.08
N GLU A 121 -19.06 3.34 -12.97
CA GLU A 121 -17.78 4.05 -12.92
C GLU A 121 -16.82 3.33 -11.96
N PRO A 122 -15.51 3.31 -12.24
CA PRO A 122 -14.54 2.68 -11.36
C PRO A 122 -14.28 3.54 -10.12
N LEU A 123 -13.96 2.88 -9.01
CA LEU A 123 -13.26 3.53 -7.91
C LEU A 123 -11.83 3.83 -8.37
N ARG A 124 -11.36 5.06 -8.16
CA ARG A 124 -10.03 5.49 -8.58
C ARG A 124 -9.18 5.80 -7.37
N PHE A 125 -7.92 5.38 -7.42
CA PHE A 125 -6.90 5.75 -6.46
C PHE A 125 -5.73 6.45 -7.16
N TYR A 126 -5.11 7.39 -6.46
CA TYR A 126 -4.06 8.24 -6.98
C TYR A 126 -2.82 8.13 -6.10
N ALA A 127 -1.67 7.90 -6.71
CA ALA A 127 -0.39 7.92 -6.03
C ALA A 127 -0.14 9.32 -5.45
N CYS A 128 0.05 9.41 -4.13
CA CYS A 128 0.51 10.65 -3.52
C CYS A 128 2.00 10.83 -3.78
N ALA A 129 2.36 11.79 -4.63
CA ALA A 129 3.76 12.15 -4.83
C ALA A 129 4.32 12.79 -3.54
N SER A 130 5.52 12.36 -3.14
CA SER A 130 6.33 13.03 -2.10
C SER A 130 7.19 14.13 -2.69
#